data_AF-A0A1S6EFB6-F1
#
_entry.id   AF-A0A1S6EFB6-F1
#
_cell.length_a   1.000
_cell.length_b   1.000
_cell.length_c   1.000
_cell.angle_alpha   90.00
_cell.angle_beta   90.00
_cell.angle_gamma   90.00
#
_symmetry.space_group_name_H-M   'P 1'
#
loop_
_entity.id
_entity.type
_entity.pdbx_description
1 polymer ?
#
loop_
_entity_poly.entity_id
_entity_poly.type
_entity_poly.pdbx_seq_one_letter_code
_entity_poly.pdbx_strand_id
1 'polypeptide(L)'
;VIAEMTNGGVDRAVECTGSIQAMISAFECVHDGWGVAVLVGVPNKDDAFKTHPVNFLNERTLKGTFYGNYKPRTDLPLVVEQYMNG
;
A
#
# COMPACT_ATOMS: atom_id res chain seq x y z
N VAL A 1 13.82 10.83 -5.09
CA VAL A 1 12.69 11.79 -5.24
C VAL A 1 11.76 11.79 -4.03
N ILE A 2 10.83 10.85 -3.85
CA ILE A 2 9.83 10.94 -2.75
C ILE A 2 10.49 11.01 -1.37
N ALA A 3 11.42 10.11 -1.05
CA ALA A 3 12.10 10.13 0.24
C ALA A 3 12.92 11.42 0.49
N GLU A 4 13.48 12.03 -0.56
CA GLU A 4 14.20 13.32 -0.44
C GLU A 4 13.23 14.47 -0.18
N MET A 5 12.08 14.47 -0.87
CA MET A 5 11.04 15.49 -0.72
C MET A 5 10.36 15.42 0.66
N THR A 6 10.33 14.24 1.27
CA THR A 6 9.64 13.99 2.54
C THR A 6 10.60 13.71 3.70
N ASN A 7 11.89 14.03 3.54
CA ASN A 7 12.91 13.89 4.58
C ASN A 7 12.99 12.49 5.23
N GLY A 8 13.03 11.44 4.39
CA GLY A 8 13.22 10.05 4.83
C GLY A 8 12.18 9.05 4.31
N GLY A 9 11.16 9.52 3.61
CA GLY A 9 10.07 8.68 3.09
C GLY A 9 8.70 9.09 3.63
N VAL A 10 7.63 8.51 3.09
CA VAL A 10 6.26 8.78 3.55
C VAL A 10 5.85 7.82 4.66
N ASP A 11 4.96 8.26 5.55
CA ASP A 11 4.41 7.36 6.58
C ASP A 11 3.60 6.23 5.92
N ARG A 12 2.85 6.55 4.88
CA ARG A 12 1.96 5.63 4.17
C ARG A 12 2.08 5.82 2.66
N ALA A 13 2.20 4.73 1.93
CA ALA A 13 2.09 4.69 0.48
C ALA A 13 0.98 3.71 0.08
N VAL A 14 0.19 4.05 -0.93
CA VAL A 14 -0.87 3.19 -1.46
C VAL A 14 -0.68 3.08 -2.96
N GLU A 15 -0.55 1.85 -3.46
CA GLU A 15 -0.41 1.56 -4.88
C GLU A 15 -1.73 1.05 -5.45
N CYS A 16 -2.24 1.72 -6.49
CA CYS A 16 -3.58 1.46 -7.05
C CYS A 16 -3.59 1.20 -8.56
N THR A 17 -2.43 0.99 -9.19
CA THR A 17 -2.30 0.82 -10.65
C THR A 17 -2.12 -0.64 -11.07
N GLY A 18 -1.53 -1.48 -10.21
CA GLY A 18 -1.18 -2.87 -10.55
C GLY A 18 0.19 -3.01 -11.23
N SER A 19 0.89 -1.90 -11.50
CA SER A 19 2.23 -1.93 -12.08
C SER A 19 3.26 -2.39 -11.06
N ILE A 20 4.02 -3.45 -11.37
CA ILE A 20 5.04 -3.97 -10.46
C ILE A 20 6.11 -2.94 -10.10
N GLN A 21 6.47 -2.06 -11.04
CA GLN A 21 7.43 -0.98 -10.80
C GLN A 21 6.87 0.07 -9.83
N ALA A 22 5.58 0.37 -9.94
CA ALA A 22 4.90 1.27 -9.02
C ALA A 22 4.77 0.64 -7.62
N MET A 23 4.50 -0.66 -7.53
CA MET A 23 4.44 -1.38 -6.25
C MET A 23 5.76 -1.36 -5.51
N ILE A 24 6.86 -1.64 -6.20
CA ILE A 24 8.21 -1.58 -5.61
C ILE A 24 8.52 -0.16 -5.17
N SER A 25 8.24 0.83 -6.03
CA SER A 25 8.45 2.24 -5.71
C SER A 25 7.63 2.69 -4.49
N ALA A 26 6.40 2.21 -4.35
CA ALA A 26 5.54 2.49 -3.20
C ALA A 26 6.10 1.90 -1.90
N PHE A 27 6.70 0.72 -1.93
CA PHE A 27 7.37 0.13 -0.76
C PHE A 27 8.71 0.82 -0.45
N GLU A 28 9.46 1.20 -1.48
CA GLU A 28 10.79 1.77 -1.31
C GLU A 28 10.77 3.26 -0.93
N CYS A 29 9.62 3.92 -1.06
CA CYS A 29 9.47 5.32 -0.67
C CYS A 29 8.89 5.53 0.73
N VAL A 30 8.49 4.49 1.46
CA VAL A 30 8.02 4.65 2.84
C VAL A 30 9.17 4.85 3.81
N HIS A 31 8.88 5.56 4.90
CA HIS A 31 9.86 5.91 5.92
C HIS A 31 10.43 4.67 6.62
N ASP A 32 11.75 4.66 6.85
CA ASP A 32 12.41 3.64 7.69
C ASP A 32 11.87 3.72 9.15
N GLY A 33 11.63 2.59 9.81
CA GLY A 33 11.12 2.52 11.19
C GLY A 33 9.60 2.29 11.27
N TRP A 34 8.78 3.05 10.54
CA TRP A 34 7.31 3.02 10.71
C TRP A 34 6.48 3.11 9.43
N GLY A 35 7.15 3.19 8.27
CA GLY A 35 6.50 3.31 6.98
C GLY A 35 5.68 2.08 6.60
N VAL A 36 4.50 2.29 6.03
CA VAL A 36 3.62 1.20 5.56
C VAL A 36 3.21 1.42 4.12
N ALA A 37 3.51 0.46 3.25
CA ALA A 37 3.01 0.41 1.90
C ALA A 37 1.83 -0.58 1.79
N VAL A 38 0.75 -0.15 1.15
CA VAL A 38 -0.44 -0.97 0.89
C VAL A 38 -0.62 -1.14 -0.61
N LEU A 39 -0.51 -2.38 -1.08
CA LEU A 39 -0.76 -2.74 -2.47
C LEU A 39 -2.25 -3.06 -2.66
N VAL A 40 -2.91 -2.30 -3.54
CA VAL A 40 -4.32 -2.43 -3.90
C VAL A 40 -4.46 -2.86 -5.36
N GLY A 41 -3.57 -2.39 -6.23
CA GLY A 41 -3.53 -2.80 -7.63
C GLY A 41 -3.29 -4.30 -7.79
N VAL A 42 -3.84 -4.89 -8.85
CA VAL A 42 -3.68 -6.31 -9.16
C VAL A 42 -2.61 -6.46 -10.24
N PRO A 43 -1.47 -7.11 -9.95
CA PRO A 43 -0.40 -7.31 -10.92
C PRO A 43 -0.72 -8.48 -11.88
N ASN A 44 0.10 -8.66 -12.93
CA ASN A 44 -0.01 -9.85 -13.76
C ASN A 44 0.46 -11.09 -13.01
N LYS A 45 -0.08 -12.26 -13.37
CA LYS A 45 0.25 -13.54 -12.72
C LYS A 45 1.74 -13.92 -12.78
N ASP A 46 2.46 -13.40 -13.77
CA ASP A 46 3.88 -13.71 -14.01
C ASP A 46 4.82 -12.60 -13.46
N ASP A 47 4.26 -11.53 -12.88
CA ASP A 47 5.05 -10.45 -12.28
C ASP A 47 5.68 -10.90 -10.95
N ALA A 48 6.89 -10.41 -10.68
CA ALA A 48 7.62 -10.72 -9.45
C ALA A 48 8.00 -9.45 -8.71
N PHE A 49 7.55 -9.34 -7.46
CA PHE A 49 7.96 -8.27 -6.55
C PHE A 49 9.33 -8.60 -5.96
N LYS A 50 10.31 -7.71 -6.16
CA LYS A 50 11.67 -7.88 -5.65
C LYS A 50 12.10 -6.61 -4.94
N THR A 51 12.68 -6.77 -3.76
CA THR A 51 13.24 -5.68 -2.97
C THR A 51 14.37 -6.23 -2.09
N HIS A 52 15.20 -5.35 -1.52
CA HIS A 52 16.29 -5.77 -0.66
C HIS A 52 15.78 -6.16 0.74
N PRO A 53 16.25 -7.28 1.35
CA PRO A 53 15.85 -7.69 2.69
C PRO A 53 16.07 -6.62 3.77
N VAL A 54 17.05 -5.73 3.58
CA VAL A 54 17.32 -4.61 4.49
C VAL A 54 16.11 -3.68 4.64
N ASN A 55 15.26 -3.56 3.63
CA ASN A 55 14.06 -2.73 3.69
C ASN A 55 13.08 -3.23 4.78
N PHE A 56 13.03 -4.55 5.02
CA PHE A 56 12.24 -5.12 6.12
C PHE A 56 12.97 -5.03 7.47
N LEU A 57 14.31 -5.14 7.47
CA LEU A 57 15.10 -4.95 8.68
C LEU A 57 15.08 -3.50 9.17
N ASN A 58 14.92 -2.54 8.26
CA ASN A 58 14.63 -1.15 8.55
C ASN A 58 13.16 -0.91 8.94
N GLU A 59 12.43 -1.97 9.34
CA GLU A 59 11.09 -1.92 9.89
C GLU A 59 10.01 -1.32 8.97
N ARG A 60 10.23 -1.34 7.64
CA ARG A 60 9.15 -1.02 6.69
C ARG A 60 8.16 -2.17 6.63
N THR A 61 6.88 -1.82 6.55
CA THR A 61 5.80 -2.82 6.47
C THR A 61 5.18 -2.83 5.07
N LEU A 62 5.15 -4.01 4.44
CA LEU A 62 4.40 -4.24 3.20
C LEU A 62 3.10 -4.97 3.50
N LYS A 63 1.97 -4.46 3.01
CA LYS A 63 0.65 -5.08 3.11
C LYS A 63 -0.02 -5.12 1.75
N GLY A 64 -0.90 -6.11 1.56
CA GLY A 64 -1.84 -6.14 0.45
C GLY A 64 -3.27 -6.06 0.97
N THR A 65 -4.21 -5.70 0.11
CA THR A 65 -5.64 -5.73 0.46
C THR A 65 -6.52 -6.10 -0.73
N PHE A 66 -7.54 -6.92 -0.47
CA PHE A 66 -8.70 -7.07 -1.33
C PHE A 66 -9.90 -6.38 -0.68
N TYR A 67 -10.72 -5.70 -1.48
CA TYR A 67 -11.92 -4.97 -1.00
C TYR A 67 -11.64 -3.98 0.14
N GLY A 68 -10.42 -3.44 0.26
CA GLY A 68 -10.05 -2.57 1.40
C GLY A 68 -10.19 -3.24 2.78
N ASN A 69 -10.15 -4.57 2.86
CA ASN A 69 -10.40 -5.38 4.05
C ASN A 69 -11.84 -5.28 4.60
N TYR A 70 -12.79 -4.79 3.80
CA TYR A 70 -14.20 -4.83 4.12
C TYR A 70 -14.76 -6.25 4.02
N LYS A 71 -15.62 -6.64 4.95
CA LYS A 71 -16.48 -7.82 4.85
C LYS A 71 -17.73 -7.44 4.05
N PRO A 72 -17.92 -7.96 2.81
CA PRO A 72 -18.92 -7.40 1.90
C PRO A 72 -20.36 -7.38 2.43
N ARG A 73 -20.77 -8.41 3.19
CA ARG A 73 -22.15 -8.52 3.69
C ARG A 73 -22.44 -7.62 4.88
N THR A 74 -21.46 -7.37 5.75
CA THR A 74 -21.68 -6.60 6.98
C THR A 74 -21.25 -5.15 6.82
N ASP A 75 -20.19 -4.88 6.06
CA ASP A 75 -19.55 -3.58 6.09
C ASP A 75 -19.96 -2.69 4.90
N LEU A 76 -20.28 -3.26 3.73
CA LEU A 76 -20.74 -2.45 2.58
C LEU A 76 -22.09 -1.75 2.83
N PRO A 77 -23.09 -2.36 3.50
CA PRO A 77 -24.31 -1.64 3.88
C PRO A 77 -24.02 -0.40 4.73
N LEU A 78 -23.02 -0.47 5.63
CA LEU A 78 -22.62 0.66 6.47
C LEU A 78 -21.97 1.78 5.66
N VAL A 79 -21.17 1.45 4.64
CA VAL A 79 -20.60 2.45 3.71
C VAL A 79 -21.69 3.16 2.91
N VAL A 80 -22.73 2.43 2.48
CA VAL A 80 -23.90 3.02 1.81
C VAL A 80 -24.65 3.96 2.76
N GLU A 81 -24.88 3.54 4.00
CA GLU A 81 -25.50 4.37 5.03
C GLU A 81 -24.70 5.67 5.27
N GLN A 82 -23.37 5.58 5.38
CA GLN A 82 -22.51 6.76 5.48
C GLN A 82 -22.69 7.70 4.30
N TYR A 83 -22.65 7.18 3.06
CA TYR A 83 -22.88 7.98 1.86
C TYR A 83 -24.24 8.69 1.86
N MET A 84 -25.30 8.02 2.31
CA MET A 84 -26.65 8.57 2.35
C MET A 84 -26.84 9.66 3.44
N ASN A 85 -26.00 9.63 4.48
CA ASN A 85 -26.05 10.57 5.60
C ASN A 85 -25.23 11.86 5.39
N GLY A 86 -24.46 11.95 4.31
CA GLY A 86 -23.59 13.10 3.99
C GLY A 86 -22.27 13.11 4.74
#